data_AF-A0A934LVJ8-F1
#
_entry.id   AF-A0A934LVJ8-F1
#
_cell.length_a   1.000
_cell.length_b   1.000
_cell.length_c   1.000
_cell.angle_alpha   90.00
_cell.angle_beta   90.00
_cell.angle_gamma   90.00
#
_symmetry.space_group_name_H-M   'P 1'
#
loop_
_entity.id
_entity.type
_entity.pdbx_description
1 polymer ?
#
loop_
_entity_poly.entity_id
_entity_poly.type
_entity_poly.pdbx_seq_one_letter_code
_entity_poly.pdbx_strand_id
1 'polypeptide(L)'
;MLRLFIRFCWVLFCLMLLVGCGDDSDDTPDSTSNNTPSPTAVPVLDDLMQHYEALRASYEAISKVWEGLAAGEQAQCGDYPTVISPESVNADGAETREPVAERLRTAAVNLDEAISLWKAECLKPRATPSPDVIDQGRWAARSAGDQLKEAEKLLAELQP
;
A
#
# COMPACT_ATOMS: atom_id res chain seq x y z
N MET A 1 -18.10 7.54 34.46
CA MET A 1 -18.75 8.82 34.82
C MET A 1 -17.95 9.46 35.95
N LEU A 2 -17.81 10.79 35.96
CA LEU A 2 -16.81 11.63 36.68
C LEU A 2 -15.44 11.66 35.95
N ARG A 3 -14.92 12.78 35.44
CA ARG A 3 -15.17 14.20 35.70
C ARG A 3 -14.98 15.04 34.43
N LEU A 4 -16.02 15.79 34.10
CA LEU A 4 -16.01 17.00 33.27
C LEU A 4 -15.21 18.11 34.00
N PHE A 5 -14.80 19.16 33.28
CA PHE A 5 -14.20 20.42 33.76
C PHE A 5 -12.68 20.43 34.06
N ILE A 6 -11.86 20.76 33.06
CA ILE A 6 -10.86 21.86 33.11
C ILE A 6 -10.69 22.31 31.64
N ARG A 7 -11.70 23.05 31.19
CA ARG A 7 -11.60 24.03 30.11
C ARG A 7 -11.16 25.32 30.82
N PHE A 8 -10.43 26.20 30.13
CA PHE A 8 -10.14 27.58 30.57
C PHE A 8 -9.08 27.78 31.68
N CYS A 9 -7.82 27.68 31.28
CA CYS A 9 -6.68 28.47 31.79
C CYS A 9 -5.51 27.96 30.94
N TRP A 10 -5.16 28.54 29.80
CA TRP A 10 -4.16 29.59 29.78
C TRP A 10 -4.08 30.20 28.37
N VAL A 11 -5.13 30.91 27.97
CA VAL A 11 -4.95 32.05 27.06
C VAL A 11 -4.21 33.12 27.89
N LEU A 12 -3.24 33.81 27.30
CA LEU A 12 -2.40 34.90 27.88
C LEU A 12 -1.08 34.51 28.57
N PHE A 13 -0.03 34.25 27.76
CA PHE A 13 1.39 34.49 28.09
C PHE A 13 2.17 34.19 26.78
N CYS A 14 2.87 35.04 26.04
CA CYS A 14 3.51 36.33 26.25
C CYS A 14 3.62 37.05 24.89
N LEU A 15 3.30 38.35 24.88
CA LEU A 15 3.48 39.26 23.76
C LEU A 15 4.39 40.38 24.28
N MET A 16 5.67 40.37 23.92
CA MET A 16 6.64 41.48 24.00
C MET A 16 7.74 41.18 22.97
N LEU A 17 7.68 41.78 21.78
CA LEU A 17 8.44 42.98 21.39
C LEU A 17 9.96 42.78 21.41
N LEU A 18 10.56 42.67 20.23
CA LEU A 18 11.82 43.37 19.92
C LEU A 18 11.80 43.88 18.48
N VAL A 19 11.91 45.21 18.42
CA VAL A 19 12.18 46.05 17.25
C VAL A 19 13.57 45.73 16.69
N GLY A 20 13.66 45.70 15.36
CA GLY A 20 14.92 45.69 14.61
C GLY A 20 14.67 46.11 13.16
N CYS A 21 14.55 47.41 12.93
CA CYS A 21 14.73 48.01 11.60
C CYS A 21 16.24 48.09 11.32
N GLY A 22 16.69 47.45 10.26
CA GLY A 22 18.02 47.63 9.67
C GLY A 22 17.85 47.67 8.16
N ASP A 23 18.34 48.74 7.55
CA ASP A 23 18.08 49.18 6.18
C ASP A 23 19.15 48.68 5.20
N ASP A 24 18.71 48.57 3.95
CA ASP A 24 19.40 48.65 2.66
C ASP A 24 20.35 47.57 2.08
N SER A 25 19.92 47.10 0.89
CA SER A 25 20.65 46.77 -0.34
C SER A 25 21.61 45.56 -0.41
N ASP A 26 21.20 44.49 -1.09
CA ASP A 26 21.86 44.02 -2.33
C ASP A 26 21.03 42.95 -3.08
N ASP A 27 20.93 43.11 -4.40
CA ASP A 27 20.30 42.20 -5.36
C ASP A 27 21.10 40.89 -5.48
N THR A 28 20.45 39.74 -5.29
CA THR A 28 20.88 38.48 -5.91
C THR A 28 19.66 37.57 -6.08
N PRO A 29 19.33 37.08 -7.29
CA PRO A 29 18.34 36.03 -7.44
C PRO A 29 19.01 34.71 -7.06
N ASP A 30 19.14 34.47 -5.75
CA ASP A 30 19.56 33.16 -5.28
C ASP A 30 18.37 32.21 -5.48
N SER A 31 18.56 31.23 -6.34
CA SER A 31 17.61 30.15 -6.58
C SER A 31 17.55 29.30 -5.32
N THR A 32 16.83 29.79 -4.31
CA THR A 32 16.40 29.00 -3.17
C THR A 32 15.38 28.02 -3.72
N SER A 33 15.87 26.82 -4.04
CA SER A 33 15.02 25.66 -4.26
C SER A 33 14.27 25.39 -2.95
N ASN A 34 13.09 26.02 -2.82
CA ASN A 34 12.12 25.72 -1.80
C ASN A 34 11.61 24.31 -2.05
N ASN A 35 12.36 23.30 -1.60
CA ASN A 35 11.83 21.98 -1.28
C ASN A 35 10.91 22.12 -0.07
N THR A 36 9.78 22.81 -0.26
CA THR A 36 8.67 22.75 0.67
C THR A 36 8.07 21.36 0.50
N PRO A 37 8.07 20.49 1.53
CA PRO A 37 7.42 19.19 1.42
C PRO A 37 5.96 19.44 1.06
N SER A 38 5.54 18.94 -0.10
CA SER A 38 4.16 19.09 -0.55
C SER A 38 3.24 18.49 0.52
N PRO A 39 2.16 19.18 0.93
CA PRO A 39 1.20 18.64 1.91
C PRO A 39 0.53 17.34 1.44
N THR A 40 0.66 16.97 0.16
CA THR A 40 0.25 15.68 -0.40
C THR A 40 1.20 14.53 -0.09
N ALA A 41 2.41 14.77 0.44
CA ALA A 41 3.34 13.70 0.72
C ALA A 41 2.81 12.73 1.78
N VAL A 42 2.30 13.19 2.93
CA VAL A 42 1.80 12.26 3.96
C VAL A 42 0.61 11.41 3.46
N PRO A 43 -0.42 11.98 2.79
CA PRO A 43 -1.54 11.21 2.23
C PRO A 43 -1.15 10.04 1.33
N VAL A 44 -0.18 10.23 0.43
CA VAL A 44 0.22 9.18 -0.52
C VAL A 44 0.85 7.98 0.16
N LEU A 45 1.59 8.18 1.27
CA LEU A 45 2.15 7.04 2.01
C LEU A 45 1.04 6.23 2.69
N ASP A 46 0.05 6.91 3.27
CA ASP A 46 -1.11 6.26 3.88
C ASP A 46 -1.90 5.46 2.84
N ASP A 47 -2.09 6.00 1.64
CA ASP A 47 -2.77 5.32 0.53
C ASP A 47 -2.00 4.07 0.07
N LEU A 48 -0.68 4.15 -0.08
CA LEU A 48 0.17 3.00 -0.41
C LEU A 48 0.13 1.92 0.69
N MET A 49 0.09 2.31 1.96
CA MET A 49 -0.08 1.37 3.08
C MET A 49 -1.45 0.68 3.06
N GLN A 50 -2.52 1.41 2.76
CA GLN A 50 -3.86 0.82 2.59
C GLN A 50 -3.91 -0.17 1.43
N HIS A 51 -3.29 0.17 0.29
CA HIS A 51 -3.18 -0.74 -0.85
C HIS A 51 -2.36 -1.98 -0.53
N TYR A 52 -1.24 -1.85 0.19
CA TYR A 52 -0.46 -3.00 0.68
C TYR A 52 -1.32 -3.93 1.53
N GLU A 53 -2.06 -3.41 2.50
CA GLU A 53 -2.91 -4.22 3.38
C GLU A 53 -4.04 -4.94 2.62
N ALA A 54 -4.67 -4.24 1.67
CA ALA A 54 -5.71 -4.82 0.82
C ALA A 54 -5.15 -5.97 -0.04
N LEU A 55 -3.97 -5.79 -0.65
CA LEU A 55 -3.32 -6.81 -1.45
C LEU A 55 -2.82 -7.98 -0.59
N ARG A 56 -2.31 -7.72 0.62
CA ARG A 56 -1.90 -8.75 1.58
C ARG A 56 -3.05 -9.65 1.98
N ALA A 57 -4.21 -9.08 2.29
CA ALA A 57 -5.41 -9.86 2.61
C ALA A 57 -5.82 -10.78 1.44
N SER A 58 -5.78 -10.26 0.21
CA SER A 58 -6.07 -11.05 -0.99
C SER A 58 -5.03 -12.14 -1.25
N TYR A 59 -3.74 -11.85 -1.03
CA TYR A 59 -2.66 -12.83 -1.08
C TYR A 59 -2.86 -13.97 -0.09
N GLU A 60 -3.16 -13.69 1.18
CA GLU A 60 -3.38 -14.71 2.20
C GLU A 60 -4.55 -15.63 1.83
N ALA A 61 -5.64 -15.04 1.35
CA ALA A 61 -6.82 -15.80 0.96
C ALA A 61 -6.57 -16.70 -0.27
N ILE A 62 -5.98 -16.16 -1.35
CA ILE A 62 -5.76 -16.95 -2.57
C ILE A 62 -4.63 -17.97 -2.42
N SER A 63 -3.57 -17.65 -1.65
CA SER A 63 -2.47 -18.58 -1.40
C SER A 63 -2.94 -19.79 -0.61
N LYS A 64 -3.85 -19.60 0.35
CA LYS A 64 -4.46 -20.71 1.09
C LYS A 64 -5.17 -21.69 0.16
N VAL A 65 -5.91 -21.19 -0.83
CA VAL A 65 -6.60 -22.04 -1.81
C VAL A 65 -5.58 -22.86 -2.61
N TRP A 66 -4.59 -22.21 -3.20
CA TRP A 66 -3.64 -22.88 -4.09
C TRP A 66 -2.69 -23.83 -3.35
N GLU A 67 -2.22 -23.48 -2.15
CA GLU A 67 -1.39 -24.37 -1.35
C GLU A 67 -2.21 -25.54 -0.75
N GLY A 68 -3.48 -25.32 -0.39
CA GLY A 68 -4.39 -26.40 0.02
C GLY A 68 -4.61 -27.42 -1.10
N LEU A 69 -4.88 -26.94 -2.32
CA LEU A 69 -5.01 -27.81 -3.50
C LEU A 69 -3.73 -28.62 -3.77
N ALA A 70 -2.54 -28.01 -3.63
CA ALA A 70 -1.27 -28.73 -3.76
C ALA A 70 -1.03 -29.73 -2.62
N ALA A 71 -1.59 -29.50 -1.43
CA ALA A 71 -1.59 -30.46 -0.34
C ALA A 71 -2.63 -31.59 -0.50
N GLY A 72 -3.42 -31.58 -1.59
CA GLY A 72 -4.46 -32.57 -1.88
C GLY A 72 -5.81 -32.26 -1.25
N GLU A 73 -6.03 -31.04 -0.76
CA GLU A 73 -7.37 -30.59 -0.37
C GLU A 73 -8.28 -30.52 -1.59
N GLN A 74 -9.58 -30.71 -1.38
CA GLN A 74 -10.57 -30.64 -2.45
C GLN A 74 -10.93 -29.18 -2.76
N ALA A 75 -11.18 -28.90 -4.04
CA ALA A 75 -11.65 -27.59 -4.48
C ALA A 75 -13.00 -27.25 -3.82
N GLN A 76 -13.03 -26.19 -3.02
CA GLN A 76 -14.25 -25.62 -2.44
C GLN A 76 -14.52 -24.25 -3.03
N CYS A 77 -15.34 -24.21 -4.06
CA CYS A 77 -15.74 -22.95 -4.67
C CYS A 77 -16.61 -22.13 -3.73
N GLY A 78 -16.28 -20.86 -3.59
CA GLY A 78 -16.94 -19.91 -2.70
C GLY A 78 -16.65 -18.49 -3.16
N ASP A 79 -16.57 -17.56 -2.20
CA ASP A 79 -16.26 -16.18 -2.50
C ASP A 79 -14.81 -16.02 -3.00
N TYR A 80 -14.61 -15.06 -3.89
CA TYR A 80 -13.31 -14.72 -4.43
C TYR A 80 -12.75 -13.50 -3.70
N PRO A 81 -11.47 -13.50 -3.33
CA PRO A 81 -10.83 -12.29 -2.82
C PRO A 81 -10.95 -11.16 -3.85
N THR A 82 -11.18 -9.94 -3.37
CA THR A 82 -11.21 -8.75 -4.23
C THR A 82 -9.82 -8.18 -4.32
N VAL A 83 -9.31 -7.98 -5.53
CA VAL A 83 -8.01 -7.33 -5.76
C VAL A 83 -8.28 -5.90 -6.21
N ILE A 84 -7.57 -4.95 -5.63
CA ILE A 84 -7.56 -3.58 -6.13
C ILE A 84 -6.93 -3.56 -7.53
N SER A 85 -7.40 -2.68 -8.42
CA SER A 85 -6.84 -2.63 -9.77
C SER A 85 -5.42 -2.03 -9.74
N PRO A 86 -4.47 -2.55 -10.52
CA PRO A 86 -3.11 -2.00 -10.57
C PRO A 86 -3.09 -0.49 -10.86
N GLU A 87 -4.00 0.00 -11.70
CA GLU A 87 -4.10 1.40 -12.09
C GLU A 87 -4.51 2.33 -10.94
N SER A 88 -5.10 1.78 -9.86
CA SER A 88 -5.45 2.55 -8.67
C SER A 88 -4.26 2.84 -7.75
N VAL A 89 -3.13 2.17 -7.96
CA VAL A 89 -1.91 2.32 -7.14
C VAL A 89 -0.99 3.36 -7.78
N ASN A 90 -0.88 4.54 -7.17
CA ASN A 90 -0.07 5.66 -7.66
C ASN A 90 0.85 6.21 -6.56
N ALA A 91 2.05 6.67 -6.94
CA ALA A 91 2.95 7.42 -6.08
C ALA A 91 2.72 8.95 -6.16
N ASP A 92 1.77 9.41 -6.97
CA ASP A 92 1.42 10.81 -7.24
C ASP A 92 2.65 11.67 -7.60
N GLY A 93 3.57 11.09 -8.38
CA GLY A 93 4.81 11.75 -8.82
C GLY A 93 5.91 11.83 -7.76
N ALA A 94 5.73 11.22 -6.57
CA ALA A 94 6.79 11.11 -5.57
C ALA A 94 7.79 10.01 -5.95
N GLU A 95 8.92 10.40 -6.55
CA GLU A 95 9.96 9.46 -7.02
C GLU A 95 10.45 8.48 -5.96
N THR A 96 10.53 8.90 -4.69
CA THR A 96 10.96 8.04 -3.57
C THR A 96 9.97 6.93 -3.23
N ARG A 97 8.73 7.02 -3.73
CA ARG A 97 7.64 6.06 -3.46
C ARG A 97 7.26 5.22 -4.66
N GLU A 98 7.68 5.63 -5.85
CA GLU A 98 7.46 4.87 -7.08
C GLU A 98 7.93 3.41 -6.96
N PRO A 99 9.06 3.09 -6.31
CA PRO A 99 9.45 1.69 -6.11
C PRO A 99 8.42 0.88 -5.32
N VAL A 100 7.76 1.48 -4.30
CA VAL A 100 6.68 0.82 -3.57
C VAL A 100 5.47 0.63 -4.48
N ALA A 101 5.04 1.69 -5.16
CA ALA A 101 3.88 1.65 -6.06
C ALA A 101 4.05 0.58 -7.15
N GLU A 102 5.23 0.48 -7.77
CA GLU A 102 5.55 -0.54 -8.78
C GLU A 102 5.43 -1.97 -8.23
N ARG A 103 5.95 -2.22 -7.02
CA ARG A 103 5.82 -3.54 -6.36
C ARG A 103 4.36 -3.88 -6.09
N LEU A 104 3.58 -2.93 -5.59
CA LEU A 104 2.16 -3.11 -5.31
C LEU A 104 1.35 -3.33 -6.61
N ARG A 105 1.66 -2.59 -7.69
CA ARG A 105 1.06 -2.81 -9.02
C ARG A 105 1.35 -4.22 -9.54
N THR A 106 2.60 -4.66 -9.45
CA THR A 106 3.00 -6.01 -9.87
C THR A 106 2.32 -7.07 -9.01
N ALA A 107 2.22 -6.87 -7.69
CA ALA A 107 1.49 -7.76 -6.80
C ALA A 107 0.01 -7.88 -7.19
N ALA A 108 -0.65 -6.76 -7.52
CA ALA A 108 -2.04 -6.73 -7.96
C ALA A 108 -2.26 -7.56 -9.25
N VAL A 109 -1.38 -7.43 -10.24
CA VAL A 109 -1.43 -8.22 -11.49
C VAL A 109 -1.33 -9.72 -11.19
N ASN A 110 -0.35 -10.12 -10.40
CA ASN A 110 -0.11 -11.53 -10.06
C ASN A 110 -1.26 -12.14 -9.24
N LEU A 111 -1.87 -11.35 -8.34
CA LEU A 111 -3.06 -11.78 -7.59
C LEU A 111 -4.29 -11.92 -8.50
N ASP A 112 -4.49 -10.99 -9.43
CA ASP A 112 -5.58 -11.10 -10.40
C ASP A 112 -5.45 -12.33 -11.28
N GLU A 113 -4.22 -12.68 -11.71
CA GLU A 113 -3.94 -13.93 -12.43
C GLU A 113 -4.30 -15.17 -11.58
N ALA A 114 -3.80 -15.23 -10.34
CA ALA A 114 -4.08 -16.35 -9.43
C ALA A 114 -5.58 -16.50 -9.15
N ILE A 115 -6.31 -15.40 -8.98
CA ILE A 115 -7.76 -15.40 -8.73
C ILE A 115 -8.53 -15.74 -10.00
N SER A 116 -8.10 -15.28 -11.17
CA SER A 116 -8.72 -15.60 -12.45
C SER A 116 -8.62 -17.10 -12.78
N LEU A 117 -7.46 -17.72 -12.50
CA LEU A 117 -7.31 -19.17 -12.59
C LEU A 117 -8.29 -19.89 -11.65
N TRP A 118 -8.47 -19.41 -10.43
CA TRP A 118 -9.38 -20.03 -9.47
C TRP A 118 -10.84 -19.87 -9.88
N LYS A 119 -11.24 -18.68 -10.35
CA LYS A 119 -12.56 -18.44 -10.95
C LYS A 119 -12.82 -19.40 -12.11
N ALA A 120 -11.83 -19.63 -12.97
CA ALA A 120 -11.96 -20.56 -14.09
C ALA A 120 -12.21 -22.00 -13.62
N GLU A 121 -11.48 -22.48 -12.60
CA GLU A 121 -11.73 -23.79 -12.00
C GLU A 121 -13.14 -23.88 -11.40
N CYS A 122 -13.62 -22.80 -10.78
CA CYS A 122 -14.95 -22.78 -10.17
C CYS A 122 -16.11 -22.64 -11.16
N LEU A 123 -15.88 -22.15 -12.39
CA LEU A 123 -16.89 -22.19 -13.44
C LEU A 123 -17.16 -23.61 -13.95
N LYS A 124 -16.17 -24.51 -13.87
CA LYS A 124 -16.30 -25.92 -14.24
C LYS A 124 -15.63 -26.81 -13.19
N PRO A 125 -16.26 -26.95 -12.00
CA PRO A 125 -15.62 -27.57 -10.85
C PRO A 125 -15.17 -28.98 -11.15
N ARG A 126 -13.87 -29.24 -10.96
CA ARG A 126 -13.28 -30.57 -10.93
C ARG A 126 -13.04 -30.94 -9.48
N ALA A 127 -13.25 -32.21 -9.12
CA ALA A 127 -12.94 -32.70 -7.77
C ALA A 127 -11.46 -32.47 -7.43
N THR A 128 -10.60 -32.54 -8.45
CA THR A 128 -9.17 -32.24 -8.35
C THR A 128 -8.74 -31.51 -9.63
N PRO A 129 -8.33 -30.23 -9.55
CA PRO A 129 -7.70 -29.54 -10.66
C PRO A 129 -6.44 -30.28 -11.15
N SER A 130 -6.09 -30.11 -12.42
CA SER A 130 -4.85 -30.71 -12.96
C SER A 130 -3.60 -30.13 -12.28
N PRO A 131 -2.53 -30.91 -12.05
CA PRO A 131 -1.30 -30.42 -11.42
C PRO A 131 -0.75 -29.14 -12.05
N ASP A 132 -0.75 -29.05 -13.39
CA ASP A 132 -0.29 -27.86 -14.11
C ASP A 132 -1.05 -26.58 -13.74
N VAL A 133 -2.36 -26.69 -13.47
CA VAL A 133 -3.18 -25.53 -13.07
C VAL A 133 -2.89 -25.15 -11.62
N ILE A 134 -2.71 -26.13 -10.75
CA ILE A 134 -2.32 -25.90 -9.35
C ILE A 134 -0.96 -25.20 -9.31
N ASP A 135 0.01 -25.66 -10.10
CA ASP A 135 1.34 -25.06 -10.14
C ASP A 135 1.33 -23.65 -10.72
N GLN A 136 0.53 -23.37 -11.77
CA GLN A 136 0.34 -22.01 -12.28
C GLN A 136 -0.26 -21.08 -11.23
N GLY A 137 -1.33 -21.52 -10.56
CA GLY A 137 -1.97 -20.73 -9.50
C GLY A 137 -1.03 -20.44 -8.33
N ARG A 138 -0.24 -21.43 -7.92
CA ARG A 138 0.79 -21.26 -6.88
C ARG A 138 1.90 -20.33 -7.30
N TRP A 139 2.37 -20.44 -8.54
CA TRP A 139 3.41 -19.56 -9.05
C TRP A 139 2.94 -18.10 -9.04
N ALA A 140 1.74 -17.83 -9.54
CA ALA A 140 1.17 -16.48 -9.54
C ALA A 140 1.00 -15.94 -8.11
N ALA A 141 0.42 -16.73 -7.21
CA ALA A 141 0.25 -16.34 -5.81
C ALA A 141 1.59 -16.05 -5.10
N ARG A 142 2.61 -16.90 -5.30
CA ARG A 142 3.95 -16.71 -4.72
C ARG A 142 4.66 -15.49 -5.30
N SER A 143 4.54 -15.28 -6.60
CA SER A 143 5.07 -14.10 -7.28
C SER A 143 4.47 -12.82 -6.67
N ALA A 144 3.16 -12.80 -6.40
CA ALA A 144 2.55 -11.70 -5.65
C ALA A 144 3.12 -11.54 -4.23
N GLY A 145 3.26 -12.64 -3.48
CA GLY A 145 3.84 -12.65 -2.14
C GLY A 145 5.26 -12.08 -2.11
N ASP A 146 6.10 -12.42 -3.10
CA ASP A 146 7.45 -11.88 -3.23
C ASP A 146 7.43 -10.36 -3.47
N GLN A 147 6.52 -9.87 -4.34
CA GLN A 147 6.37 -8.42 -4.54
C GLN A 147 5.90 -7.71 -3.28
N LEU A 148 4.95 -8.29 -2.54
CA LEU A 148 4.45 -7.72 -1.28
C LEU A 148 5.56 -7.66 -0.22
N LYS A 149 6.40 -8.69 -0.13
CA LYS A 149 7.54 -8.71 0.79
C LYS A 149 8.57 -7.64 0.46
N GLU A 150 8.85 -7.40 -0.82
CA GLU A 150 9.73 -6.29 -1.21
C GLU A 150 9.07 -4.92 -0.96
N ALA A 151 7.76 -4.78 -1.21
CA ALA A 151 7.01 -3.57 -0.88
C ALA A 151 7.04 -3.27 0.62
N GLU A 152 6.89 -4.28 1.49
CA GLU A 152 6.94 -4.13 2.95
C GLU A 152 8.30 -3.59 3.42
N LYS A 153 9.40 -4.08 2.87
CA LYS A 153 10.75 -3.57 3.18
C LYS A 153 10.88 -2.09 2.80
N LEU A 154 10.47 -1.74 1.58
CA LEU A 154 10.52 -0.36 1.08
C LEU A 154 9.61 0.58 1.89
N LEU A 155 8.42 0.10 2.30
CA LEU A 155 7.53 0.87 3.17
C LEU A 155 8.17 1.13 4.54
N ALA A 156 8.86 0.15 5.12
CA ALA A 156 9.57 0.32 6.38
C ALA A 156 10.71 1.35 6.30
N GLU A 157 11.38 1.47 5.15
CA GLU A 157 12.43 2.48 4.91
C GLU A 157 11.87 3.92 4.81
N LEU A 158 10.58 4.07 4.51
CA LEU A 158 9.91 5.36 4.36
C LEU A 158 9.26 5.86 5.66
N GLN A 159 9.21 5.03 6.71
CA GLN A 159 8.65 5.38 8.01
C GLN A 159 9.70 6.09 8.88
N PRO A 160 9.37 7.24 9.50
CA PRO A 160 10.29 8.04 10.31
C PRO A 160 10.65 7.43 11.68
#